data_AF-U4UN66-F1
#
_entry.id   AF-U4UN66-F1
#
_cell.length_a   1.000
_cell.length_b   1.000
_cell.length_c   1.000
_cell.angle_alpha   90.00
_cell.angle_beta   90.00
_cell.angle_gamma   90.00
#
_symmetry.space_group_name_H-M   'P 1'
#
loop_
_entity.id
_entity.type
_entity.pdbx_description
1 polymer ?
#
loop_
_entity_poly.entity_id
_entity_poly.type
_entity_poly.pdbx_seq_one_letter_code
_entity_poly.pdbx_strand_id
1 'polypeptide(L)'
;MFQVVYSLDWNLLSTASPAINAWMNPSNRLAIRVVHMVRTMYRRSTATVACLMAEAMEGQHIHTLPKSRYGKLTPLAQTLHDDPSLQLCRILRKFYLECDPLYIESNLRETEIPPLFTLRQGVIVLSRQWKNTLYTPLMSQNPVKITRFKTMNVTIAVPDIQELRKL
;
A
#
# COMPACT_ATOMS: atom_id res chain seq x y z
N MET A 1 -34.85 -58.60 13.45
CA MET A 1 -33.65 -57.75 13.65
C MET A 1 -33.13 -57.19 12.31
N PHE A 2 -32.92 -58.01 11.27
CA PHE A 2 -32.42 -57.56 9.96
C PHE A 2 -33.34 -56.57 9.19
N GLN A 3 -34.67 -56.71 9.25
CA GLN A 3 -35.61 -55.79 8.57
C GLN A 3 -35.65 -54.36 9.15
N VAL A 4 -35.34 -54.20 10.45
CA VAL A 4 -35.35 -52.89 11.12
C VAL A 4 -34.12 -52.07 10.72
N VAL A 5 -32.96 -52.72 10.58
CA VAL A 5 -31.72 -52.08 10.11
C VAL A 5 -31.87 -51.56 8.68
N TYR A 6 -32.41 -52.37 7.78
CA TYR A 6 -32.63 -52.00 6.38
C TYR A 6 -33.57 -50.79 6.21
N SER A 7 -34.59 -50.71 7.06
CA SER A 7 -35.55 -49.59 7.05
C SER A 7 -34.94 -48.29 7.61
N LEU A 8 -34.05 -48.40 8.59
CA LEU A 8 -33.35 -47.26 9.18
C LEU A 8 -32.33 -46.66 8.21
N ASP A 9 -31.57 -47.51 7.50
CA ASP A 9 -30.61 -47.09 6.48
C ASP A 9 -31.31 -46.40 5.29
N TRP A 10 -32.46 -46.93 4.86
CA TRP A 10 -33.28 -46.30 3.84
C TRP A 10 -33.87 -44.96 4.27
N ASN A 11 -34.32 -44.86 5.51
CA ASN A 11 -34.84 -43.61 6.05
C ASN A 11 -33.71 -42.57 6.15
N LEU A 12 -32.53 -42.96 6.63
CA LEU A 12 -31.31 -42.15 6.62
C LEU A 12 -30.96 -41.69 5.20
N LEU A 13 -30.90 -42.58 4.21
CA LEU A 13 -30.57 -42.19 2.85
C LEU A 13 -31.63 -41.27 2.21
N SER A 14 -32.91 -41.53 2.45
CA SER A 14 -34.04 -40.79 1.87
C SER A 14 -34.34 -39.46 2.57
N THR A 15 -33.99 -39.28 3.84
CA THR A 15 -34.15 -38.00 4.56
C THR A 15 -32.84 -37.23 4.71
N ALA A 16 -31.71 -37.90 4.94
CA ALA A 16 -30.41 -37.24 5.05
C ALA A 16 -29.89 -36.74 3.70
N SER A 17 -30.10 -37.43 2.57
CA SER A 17 -29.63 -36.91 1.27
C SER A 17 -30.32 -35.60 0.86
N PRO A 18 -31.67 -35.47 0.95
CA PRO A 18 -32.34 -34.20 0.69
C PRO A 18 -31.97 -33.11 1.71
N ALA A 19 -31.82 -33.47 2.99
CA ALA A 19 -31.39 -32.52 4.01
C ALA A 19 -29.96 -32.01 3.76
N ILE A 20 -29.02 -32.90 3.45
CA ILE A 20 -27.64 -32.55 3.09
C ILE A 20 -27.63 -31.63 1.86
N ASN A 21 -28.39 -31.95 0.80
CA ASN A 21 -28.50 -31.08 -0.36
C ASN A 21 -29.16 -29.73 -0.06
N ALA A 22 -30.12 -29.70 0.87
CA ALA A 22 -30.77 -28.47 1.32
C ALA A 22 -29.78 -27.54 2.04
N TRP A 23 -28.76 -28.05 2.73
CA TRP A 23 -27.71 -27.25 3.37
C TRP A 23 -26.50 -26.98 2.47
N MET A 24 -26.13 -27.94 1.62
CA MET A 24 -24.97 -27.84 0.73
C MET A 24 -25.16 -26.77 -0.36
N ASN A 25 -26.37 -26.65 -0.93
CA ASN A 25 -26.66 -25.64 -1.94
C ASN A 25 -26.57 -24.20 -1.41
N PRO A 26 -27.20 -23.83 -0.28
CA PRO A 26 -26.97 -22.55 0.38
C PRO A 26 -25.51 -22.33 0.77
N SER A 27 -24.81 -23.35 1.28
CA SER A 27 -23.39 -23.26 1.62
C SER A 27 -22.53 -22.90 0.41
N ASN A 28 -22.73 -23.59 -0.73
CA ASN A 28 -22.02 -23.29 -1.97
C ASN A 28 -22.34 -21.87 -2.48
N ARG A 29 -23.61 -21.46 -2.44
CA ARG A 29 -24.01 -20.09 -2.81
C ARG A 29 -23.37 -19.05 -1.90
N LEU A 30 -23.32 -19.30 -0.59
CA LEU A 30 -22.64 -18.44 0.37
C LEU A 30 -21.15 -18.33 0.05
N ALA A 31 -20.47 -19.45 -0.19
CA ALA A 31 -19.04 -19.45 -0.53
C ALA A 31 -18.77 -18.59 -1.77
N ILE A 32 -19.56 -18.74 -2.83
CA ILE A 32 -19.47 -17.92 -4.05
C ILE A 32 -19.69 -16.44 -3.73
N ARG A 33 -20.70 -16.11 -2.92
CA ARG A 33 -21.01 -14.72 -2.53
C ARG A 33 -19.93 -14.11 -1.66
N VAL A 34 -19.33 -14.87 -0.75
CA VAL A 34 -18.19 -14.42 0.08
C VAL A 34 -16.99 -14.12 -0.79
N VAL A 35 -16.64 -15.02 -1.72
CA VAL A 35 -15.52 -14.79 -2.67
C VAL A 35 -15.79 -13.53 -3.51
N HIS A 36 -17.01 -13.36 -4.00
CA HIS A 36 -17.41 -12.17 -4.74
C HIS A 36 -17.31 -10.90 -3.87
N MET A 37 -17.78 -10.95 -2.63
CA MET A 37 -17.72 -9.85 -1.68
C MET A 37 -16.27 -9.43 -1.40
N VAL A 38 -15.38 -10.39 -1.11
CA VAL A 38 -13.95 -10.13 -0.87
C VAL A 38 -13.29 -9.51 -2.11
N ARG A 39 -13.58 -10.04 -3.31
CA ARG A 39 -13.04 -9.49 -4.56
C ARG A 39 -13.51 -8.06 -4.81
N THR A 40 -14.79 -7.79 -4.55
CA THR A 40 -15.39 -6.46 -4.72
C THR A 40 -14.84 -5.48 -3.68
N MET A 41 -14.72 -5.90 -2.42
CA MET A 41 -14.10 -5.11 -1.35
C MET A 41 -12.67 -4.72 -1.72
N TYR A 42 -11.86 -5.69 -2.18
CA TYR A 42 -10.48 -5.40 -2.57
C TYR A 42 -10.40 -4.44 -3.76
N ARG A 43 -11.28 -4.58 -4.75
CA ARG A 43 -11.38 -3.64 -5.89
C ARG A 43 -11.75 -2.24 -5.43
N ARG A 44 -12.79 -2.10 -4.60
CA ARG A 44 -13.24 -0.79 -4.08
C ARG A 44 -12.17 -0.13 -3.23
N SER A 45 -11.56 -0.86 -2.29
CA SER A 45 -10.45 -0.35 -1.48
C SER A 45 -9.26 0.11 -2.33
N THR A 46 -8.89 -0.65 -3.36
CA THR A 46 -7.80 -0.25 -4.28
C THR A 46 -8.19 0.98 -5.10
N ALA A 47 -9.43 1.07 -5.55
CA ALA A 47 -9.94 2.25 -6.27
C ALA A 47 -9.93 3.50 -5.40
N THR A 48 -10.36 3.41 -4.15
CA THR A 48 -10.32 4.53 -3.19
C THR A 48 -8.90 5.01 -2.98
N VAL A 49 -7.95 4.11 -2.75
CA VAL A 49 -6.54 4.50 -2.58
C VAL A 49 -5.99 5.14 -3.85
N ALA A 50 -6.24 4.55 -5.02
CA ALA A 50 -5.78 5.11 -6.30
C ALA A 50 -6.38 6.49 -6.58
N CYS A 51 -7.67 6.69 -6.30
CA CYS A 51 -8.37 7.96 -6.42
C CYS A 51 -7.74 9.01 -5.51
N LEU A 52 -7.58 8.71 -4.21
CA LEU A 52 -6.94 9.62 -3.26
C LEU A 52 -5.51 9.98 -3.68
N MET A 53 -4.74 9.00 -4.16
CA MET A 53 -3.39 9.22 -4.65
C MET A 53 -3.36 10.12 -5.90
N ALA A 54 -4.35 10.03 -6.79
CA ALA A 54 -4.43 10.88 -7.97
C ALA A 54 -4.85 12.31 -7.59
N GLU A 55 -5.96 12.45 -6.87
CA GLU A 55 -6.51 13.75 -6.45
C GLU A 55 -5.53 14.55 -5.59
N ALA A 56 -4.91 13.91 -4.59
CA ALA A 56 -3.95 14.59 -3.72
C ALA A 56 -2.67 14.99 -4.47
N MET A 57 -2.37 14.39 -5.62
CA MET A 57 -1.20 14.74 -6.41
C MET A 57 -1.41 16.04 -7.20
N GLU A 58 -2.65 16.33 -7.59
CA GLU A 58 -3.04 17.60 -8.22
C GLU A 58 -3.01 18.76 -7.20
N GLY A 59 -3.33 18.49 -5.93
CA GLY A 59 -3.26 19.45 -4.82
C GLY A 59 -1.85 19.66 -4.24
N GLN A 60 -0.96 20.38 -4.92
CA GLN A 60 0.42 20.63 -4.46
C GLN A 60 0.54 21.24 -3.04
N HIS A 61 -0.49 21.94 -2.57
CA HIS A 61 -0.52 22.56 -1.23
C HIS A 61 -0.51 21.54 -0.08
N ILE A 62 -0.84 20.27 -0.35
CA ILE A 62 -0.99 19.22 0.67
C ILE A 62 0.30 18.41 0.86
N HIS A 63 1.26 18.56 -0.06
CA HIS A 63 2.51 17.78 -0.06
C HIS A 63 3.46 18.15 1.08
N THR A 64 3.24 19.28 1.74
CA THR A 64 4.02 19.70 2.91
C THR A 64 3.33 19.28 4.20
N LEU A 65 3.94 18.35 4.93
CA LEU A 65 3.47 17.99 6.26
C LEU A 65 4.05 18.94 7.31
N PRO A 66 3.25 19.33 8.32
CA PRO A 66 3.77 20.06 9.47
C PRO A 66 4.89 19.27 10.15
N LYS A 67 6.01 19.95 10.43
CA LYS A 67 7.11 19.36 11.21
C LYS A 67 6.60 19.00 12.61
N SER A 68 7.06 17.88 13.14
CA SER A 68 6.74 17.45 14.50
C SER A 68 7.12 18.56 15.50
N ARG A 69 6.19 18.90 16.41
CA ARG A 69 6.43 19.85 17.50
C ARG A 69 7.30 19.27 18.62
N TYR A 70 7.51 17.96 18.63
CA TYR A 70 8.30 17.26 19.64
C TYR A 70 9.74 17.15 19.17
N GLY A 71 10.62 17.93 19.81
CA GLY A 71 11.96 18.26 19.31
C GLY A 71 13.02 17.16 19.33
N LYS A 72 12.70 15.90 19.69
CA LYS A 72 13.64 14.77 19.62
C LYS A 72 12.88 13.45 19.40
N LEU A 73 12.85 12.95 18.17
CA LEU A 73 12.38 11.60 17.86
C LEU A 73 13.48 10.59 18.23
N THR A 74 13.10 9.39 18.67
CA THR A 74 14.06 8.29 18.77
C THR A 74 14.58 7.93 17.37
N PRO A 75 15.77 7.32 17.24
CA PRO A 75 16.31 6.94 15.93
C PRO A 75 15.33 6.10 15.11
N LEU A 76 14.65 5.14 15.74
CA LEU A 76 13.61 4.33 15.08
C LEU A 76 12.41 5.18 14.61
N ALA A 77 11.94 6.09 15.46
CA ALA A 77 10.83 6.97 15.11
C ALA A 77 11.20 7.94 13.99
N GLN A 78 12.46 8.37 13.93
CA GLN A 78 13.00 9.17 12.83
C GLN A 78 13.01 8.36 11.53
N THR A 79 13.51 7.12 11.54
CA THR A 79 13.49 6.24 10.36
C THR A 79 12.09 6.03 9.82
N LEU A 80 11.10 5.82 10.69
CA LEU A 80 9.69 5.69 10.27
C LEU A 80 9.10 7.01 9.77
N HIS A 81 9.49 8.13 10.37
CA HIS A 81 9.05 9.44 9.91
C HIS A 81 9.57 9.76 8.50
N ASP A 82 10.78 9.30 8.18
CA ASP A 82 11.44 9.53 6.90
C ASP A 82 11.08 8.47 5.84
N ASP A 83 10.31 7.44 6.22
CA ASP A 83 9.80 6.44 5.28
C ASP A 83 8.76 7.07 4.32
N PRO A 84 8.97 6.98 2.99
CA PRO A 84 8.11 7.64 2.02
C PRO A 84 6.69 7.09 1.99
N SER A 85 6.49 5.80 2.32
CA SER A 85 5.15 5.20 2.35
C SER A 85 4.33 5.74 3.51
N LEU A 86 4.96 5.94 4.66
CA LEU A 86 4.33 6.55 5.83
C LEU A 86 4.05 8.04 5.63
N GLN A 87 4.95 8.77 4.96
CA GLN A 87 4.69 10.15 4.58
C GLN A 87 3.49 10.26 3.62
N LEU A 88 3.43 9.41 2.59
CA LEU A 88 2.29 9.34 1.69
C LEU A 88 0.99 9.07 2.45
N CYS A 89 0.96 8.06 3.33
CA CYS A 89 -0.21 7.76 4.16
C CYS A 89 -0.68 8.98 4.98
N ARG A 90 0.26 9.75 5.54
CA ARG A 90 -0.06 10.96 6.30
C ARG A 90 -0.63 12.06 5.40
N ILE A 91 -0.09 12.26 4.20
CA ILE A 91 -0.61 13.23 3.21
C ILE A 91 -2.03 12.85 2.78
N LEU A 92 -2.24 11.60 2.39
CA LEU A 92 -3.55 11.12 1.94
C LEU A 92 -4.60 11.22 3.05
N ARG A 93 -4.22 10.89 4.30
CA ARG A 93 -5.11 11.07 5.45
C ARG A 93 -5.46 12.55 5.67
N LYS A 94 -4.48 13.45 5.58
CA LYS A 94 -4.72 14.90 5.72
C LYS A 94 -5.66 15.38 4.62
N PHE A 95 -5.40 15.02 3.37
CA PHE A 95 -6.26 15.35 2.23
C PHE A 95 -7.70 14.87 2.46
N TYR A 96 -7.87 13.61 2.86
CA TYR A 96 -9.20 13.05 3.13
C TYR A 96 -9.95 13.80 4.24
N LEU A 97 -9.26 14.29 5.27
CA LEU A 97 -9.88 15.06 6.36
C LEU A 97 -10.25 16.50 5.96
N GLU A 98 -9.57 17.06 4.96
CA GLU A 98 -9.83 18.41 4.45
C GLU A 98 -10.82 18.42 3.27
N CYS A 99 -10.99 17.30 2.58
CA CYS A 99 -11.86 17.15 1.42
C CYS A 99 -13.32 16.86 1.82
N ASP A 100 -14.27 17.25 0.96
CA ASP A 100 -15.67 16.85 1.08
C ASP A 100 -15.83 15.35 0.73
N PRO A 101 -16.37 14.50 1.63
CA PRO A 101 -16.60 13.09 1.35
C PRO A 101 -17.43 12.85 0.08
N LEU A 102 -18.40 13.73 -0.22
CA LEU A 102 -19.27 13.59 -1.39
C LEU A 102 -18.50 13.72 -2.71
N TYR A 103 -17.47 14.56 -2.74
CA TYR A 103 -16.60 14.72 -3.90
C TYR A 103 -15.86 13.40 -4.19
N ILE A 104 -15.26 12.79 -3.18
CA ILE A 104 -14.54 11.51 -3.32
C ILE A 104 -15.48 10.38 -3.71
N GLU A 105 -16.67 10.32 -3.11
CA GLU A 105 -17.69 9.31 -3.46
C GLU A 105 -18.18 9.44 -4.90
N SER A 106 -18.27 10.67 -5.42
CA SER A 106 -18.69 10.91 -6.81
C SER A 106 -17.72 10.31 -7.84
N ASN A 107 -16.42 10.26 -7.52
CA ASN A 107 -15.37 9.64 -8.34
C ASN A 107 -15.32 8.10 -8.21
N LEU A 108 -16.09 7.51 -7.29
CA LEU A 108 -16.07 6.07 -6.96
C LEU A 108 -17.35 5.34 -7.37
N ARG A 109 -18.02 5.81 -8.43
CA ARG A 109 -19.19 5.15 -9.01
C ARG A 109 -18.82 3.79 -9.60
N GLU A 110 -19.58 2.75 -9.26
CA GLU A 110 -19.27 1.36 -9.67
C GLU A 110 -19.17 1.17 -11.20
N THR A 111 -19.92 1.97 -11.96
CA THR A 111 -19.89 1.97 -13.44
C THR A 111 -18.61 2.52 -14.04
N GLU A 112 -17.89 3.36 -13.29
CA GLU A 112 -16.70 4.08 -13.74
C GLU A 112 -15.41 3.47 -13.17
N ILE A 113 -15.49 2.65 -12.12
CA ILE A 113 -14.34 2.02 -11.50
C ILE A 113 -13.71 1.02 -12.50
N PRO A 114 -12.40 1.12 -12.80
CA PRO A 114 -11.75 0.19 -13.71
C PRO A 114 -11.60 -1.23 -13.11
N PRO A 115 -11.25 -2.24 -13.92
CA PRO A 115 -11.02 -3.59 -13.41
C PRO A 115 -9.79 -3.63 -12.49
N LEU A 116 -9.78 -4.60 -11.57
CA LEU A 116 -8.77 -4.70 -10.52
C LEU A 116 -7.32 -4.73 -11.03
N PHE A 117 -7.09 -5.39 -12.17
CA PHE A 117 -5.77 -5.45 -12.79
C PHE A 117 -5.24 -4.04 -13.14
N THR A 118 -6.08 -3.23 -13.78
CA THR A 118 -5.76 -1.84 -14.14
C THR A 118 -5.51 -1.00 -12.90
N LEU A 119 -6.33 -1.14 -11.86
CA LEU A 119 -6.13 -0.44 -10.58
C LEU A 119 -4.78 -0.79 -9.95
N ARG A 120 -4.36 -2.06 -9.96
CA ARG A 120 -3.06 -2.47 -9.44
C ARG A 120 -1.90 -1.80 -10.19
N GLN A 121 -1.98 -1.75 -11.52
CA GLN A 121 -0.98 -1.05 -12.33
C GLN A 121 -0.99 0.46 -12.04
N GLY A 122 -2.18 1.05 -11.91
CA GLY A 122 -2.36 2.45 -11.53
C GLY A 122 -1.68 2.77 -10.20
N VAL A 123 -1.91 1.97 -9.15
CA VAL A 123 -1.27 2.15 -7.84
C VAL A 123 0.26 2.07 -7.94
N ILE A 124 0.81 1.17 -8.75
CA ILE A 124 2.27 1.06 -8.96
C ILE A 124 2.82 2.34 -9.60
N VAL A 125 2.16 2.83 -10.64
CA VAL A 125 2.58 4.06 -11.34
C VAL A 125 2.43 5.28 -10.42
N LEU A 126 1.30 5.44 -9.75
CA LEU A 126 1.06 6.51 -8.79
C LEU A 126 2.08 6.48 -7.67
N SER A 127 2.39 5.30 -7.12
CA SER A 127 3.42 5.16 -6.07
C SER A 127 4.80 5.63 -6.56
N ARG A 128 5.15 5.37 -7.83
CA ARG A 128 6.40 5.88 -8.42
C ARG A 128 6.37 7.41 -8.56
N GLN A 129 5.24 7.99 -8.98
CA GLN A 129 5.10 9.44 -9.08
C GLN A 129 5.21 10.09 -7.71
N TRP A 130 4.49 9.58 -6.71
CA TRP A 130 4.58 10.05 -5.33
C TRP A 130 5.98 9.93 -4.75
N LYS A 131 6.68 8.83 -5.03
CA LYS A 131 8.08 8.69 -4.64
C LYS A 131 8.92 9.86 -5.15
N ASN A 132 8.80 10.19 -6.44
CA ASN A 132 9.51 11.34 -7.02
C ASN A 132 9.06 12.65 -6.34
N THR A 133 7.76 12.88 -6.21
CA THR A 133 7.18 14.08 -5.58
C THR A 133 7.53 14.24 -4.10
N LEU A 134 7.87 13.17 -3.38
CA LEU A 134 8.31 13.24 -1.98
C LEU A 134 9.81 13.46 -1.83
N TYR A 135 10.62 12.96 -2.78
CA TYR A 135 12.07 13.18 -2.79
C TYR A 135 12.48 14.50 -3.47
N THR A 136 11.79 14.95 -4.51
CA THR A 136 12.05 16.20 -5.23
C THR A 136 11.93 17.49 -4.36
N PRO A 137 11.03 17.62 -3.38
CA PRO A 137 10.98 18.78 -2.47
C PRO A 137 12.25 18.90 -1.63
N LEU A 138 12.97 17.80 -1.40
CA LEU A 138 14.26 17.81 -0.68
C LEU A 138 15.36 18.50 -1.50
N MET A 139 15.23 18.56 -2.83
CA MET A 139 16.17 19.29 -3.69
C MET A 139 15.84 20.79 -3.79
N SER A 140 14.57 21.18 -3.67
CA SER A 140 14.16 22.59 -3.74
C SER A 140 14.19 23.32 -2.38
N GLN A 141 14.18 22.60 -1.26
CA GLN A 141 14.09 23.20 0.09
C GLN A 141 15.44 23.30 0.83
N ASN A 142 16.55 22.95 0.18
CA ASN A 142 17.89 23.19 0.71
C ASN A 142 18.59 24.32 -0.07
N PRO A 143 18.50 25.60 0.35
CA PRO A 143 19.65 26.48 0.29
C PRO A 143 20.62 26.14 1.44
N VAL A 144 20.80 24.84 1.75
CA VAL A 144 21.90 24.42 2.61
C VAL A 144 23.12 24.51 1.72
N LYS A 145 23.87 25.59 1.90
CA LYS A 145 25.19 25.84 1.33
C LYS A 145 25.88 24.52 1.03
N ILE A 146 25.91 24.16 -0.26
CA ILE A 146 26.82 23.16 -0.79
C ILE A 146 28.20 23.80 -0.66
N THR A 147 28.78 23.71 0.53
CA THR A 147 30.22 23.87 0.69
C THR A 147 30.80 22.69 -0.07
N ARG A 148 31.27 22.99 -1.28
CA ARG A 148 31.94 22.09 -2.23
C ARG A 148 32.59 20.93 -1.49
N PHE A 149 32.03 19.73 -1.61
CA PHE A 149 32.81 18.51 -1.40
C PHE A 149 33.88 18.50 -2.49
N LYS A 150 35.04 19.07 -2.17
CA LYS A 150 36.27 18.87 -2.94
C LYS A 150 36.50 17.36 -2.92
N THR A 151 36.38 16.72 -4.07
CA THR A 151 36.79 15.33 -4.28
C THR A 151 38.21 15.19 -3.74
N MET A 152 38.36 14.51 -2.62
CA MET A 152 39.66 14.09 -2.11
C MET A 152 40.13 12.95 -3.03
N ASN A 153 40.93 13.29 -4.03
CA ASN A 153 41.75 12.33 -4.74
C ASN A 153 42.78 11.80 -3.75
N VAL A 154 42.51 10.67 -3.11
CA VAL A 154 43.50 9.97 -2.29
C VAL A 154 44.43 9.25 -3.25
N THR A 155 45.55 9.89 -3.59
CA THR A 155 46.67 9.22 -4.26
C THR A 155 47.46 8.51 -3.17
N ILE A 156 47.37 7.18 -3.14
CA ILE A 156 48.19 6.36 -2.26
C ILE A 156 49.61 6.42 -2.80
N ALA A 157 50.48 7.19 -2.16
CA ALA A 157 51.91 7.13 -2.44
C ALA A 157 52.47 5.85 -1.80
N VAL A 158 52.84 4.89 -2.65
CA VAL A 158 53.66 3.75 -2.24
C VAL A 158 55.09 4.26 -2.07
N PRO A 159 55.74 4.09 -0.90
CA PRO A 159 57.10 4.55 -0.72
C PRO A 159 58.07 3.69 -1.54
N ASP A 160 59.00 4.37 -2.22
CA ASP A 160 60.03 3.77 -3.06
C ASP A 160 61.14 3.17 -2.17
N ILE A 161 61.50 1.91 -2.42
CA ILE A 161 62.36 1.07 -1.54
C ILE A 161 63.87 1.40 -1.70
N GLN A 162 64.23 2.48 -2.41
CA GLN A 162 65.63 2.81 -2.70
C GLN A 162 66.36 3.66 -1.64
N GLU A 163 65.70 4.15 -0.59
CA GLU A 163 66.36 4.91 0.50
C GLU A 163 66.92 4.07 1.67
N LEU A 164 66.96 2.73 1.56
CA LEU A 164 67.61 1.86 2.56
C LEU A 164 69.05 1.44 2.18
N ARG A 165 69.78 2.28 1.44
CA ARG A 165 71.23 2.07 1.16
C ARG A 165 72.11 3.28 1.51
N LYS A 166 71.71 4.07 2.51
CA LYS A 166 72.60 5.04 3.17
C LYS A 166 72.30 5.10 4.67
N LEU A 167 72.45 3.98 5.36
CA LEU A 167 72.94 3.90 6.73
C LEU A 167 73.80 2.64 6.85
#